data_AF-A0AAI9UHD9-F1
#
_entry.id   AF-A0AAI9UHD9-F1
#
_cell.length_a   1.000
_cell.length_b   1.000
_cell.length_c   1.000
_cell.angle_alpha   90.00
_cell.angle_beta   90.00
_cell.angle_gamma   90.00
#
_symmetry.space_group_name_H-M   'P 1'
#
loop_
_entity.id
_entity.type
_entity.pdbx_description
1 polymer ?
#
loop_
_entity_poly.entity_id
_entity_poly.type
_entity_poly.pdbx_seq_one_letter_code
_entity_poly.pdbx_strand_id
1 'polypeptide(L)'
;GNIIYYLLIKSKRVIRSVLILKVYRIVNKVNLAYIIFIILKRIINRLNLLTILIIVYTNSYLLYKYLVKLSITKEKRLIINIIALK
;
A
#
# COMPACT_ATOMS: atom_id res chain seq x y z
N GLY A 1 12.56 27.67 27.23
CA GLY A 1 12.33 27.12 25.88
C GLY A 1 11.41 25.93 25.98
N ASN A 2 10.38 25.81 25.13
CA ASN A 2 9.54 24.59 25.03
C ASN A 2 8.51 24.62 23.89
N ILE A 3 8.10 25.79 23.39
CA ILE A 3 7.08 25.90 22.33
C ILE A 3 7.63 25.40 20.98
N ILE A 4 8.83 25.82 20.60
CA ILE A 4 9.47 25.41 19.33
C ILE A 4 9.72 23.90 19.32
N TYR A 5 10.19 23.34 20.43
CA TYR A 5 10.42 21.90 20.57
C TYR A 5 9.11 21.09 20.46
N TYR A 6 8.04 21.55 21.11
CA TYR A 6 6.71 20.93 21.00
C TYR A 6 6.16 20.98 19.56
N LEU A 7 6.30 22.11 18.87
CA LEU A 7 5.89 22.25 17.46
C LEU A 7 6.69 21.31 16.53
N LEU A 8 7.98 21.12 16.77
CA LEU A 8 8.82 20.16 16.03
C LEU A 8 8.38 18.70 16.26
N ILE A 9 8.01 18.33 17.49
CA ILE A 9 7.48 16.99 17.77
C ILE A 9 6.12 16.80 17.10
N LYS A 10 5.22 17.78 17.22
CA LYS A 10 3.88 17.72 16.62
C LYS A 10 3.95 17.59 15.09
N SER A 11 4.78 18.41 14.43
CA SER A 11 4.96 18.37 12.98
C SER A 11 5.54 17.03 12.50
N LYS A 12 6.54 16.46 13.19
CA LYS A 12 7.05 15.10 12.90
C LYS A 12 5.97 14.03 13.00
N ARG A 13 5.12 14.08 14.04
CA ARG A 13 3.98 13.15 14.20
C ARG A 13 2.96 13.29 13.05
N VAL A 14 2.59 14.51 12.68
CA VAL A 14 1.67 14.77 11.56
C VAL A 14 2.22 14.21 10.26
N ILE A 15 3.50 14.45 9.94
CA ILE A 15 4.15 13.90 8.74
C ILE A 15 4.09 12.37 8.75
N ARG A 16 4.37 11.74 9.89
CA ARG A 16 4.31 10.27 10.03
C ARG A 16 2.89 9.75 9.79
N SER A 17 1.87 10.37 10.38
CA SER A 17 0.47 9.98 10.20
C SER A 17 0.02 10.13 8.74
N VAL A 18 0.44 11.20 8.05
CA VAL A 18 0.15 11.40 6.63
C VAL A 18 0.79 10.30 5.78
N LEU A 19 2.01 9.88 6.09
CA LEU A 19 2.68 8.77 5.37
C LEU A 19 1.97 7.43 5.61
N ILE A 20 1.58 7.13 6.85
CA ILE A 20 0.82 5.91 7.19
C ILE A 20 -0.51 5.89 6.43
N LEU A 21 -1.23 7.02 6.40
CA LEU A 21 -2.48 7.15 5.65
C LEU A 21 -2.27 6.86 4.15
N LYS A 22 -1.16 7.31 3.56
CA LYS A 22 -0.84 7.03 2.16
C LYS A 22 -0.58 5.55 1.91
N VAL A 23 0.14 4.86 2.80
CA VAL A 23 0.34 3.40 2.72
C VAL A 23 -1.00 2.67 2.85
N TYR A 24 -1.82 3.05 3.84
CA TYR A 24 -3.15 2.48 4.04
C TYR A 24 -4.03 2.61 2.79
N ARG A 25 -4.02 3.78 2.14
CA ARG A 25 -4.78 4.00 0.89
C ARG A 25 -4.31 3.09 -0.25
N ILE A 26 -3.01 2.80 -0.35
CA ILE A 26 -2.50 1.88 -1.38
C ILE A 26 -2.97 0.45 -1.09
N VAL A 27 -2.82 -0.02 0.15
CA VAL A 27 -3.28 -1.36 0.57
C VAL A 27 -4.79 -1.52 0.36
N ASN A 28 -5.58 -0.52 0.72
CA ASN A 28 -7.03 -0.56 0.54
C ASN A 28 -7.43 -0.68 -0.93
N LYS A 29 -6.72 -0.01 -1.85
CA LYS A 29 -6.95 -0.15 -3.30
C LYS A 29 -6.67 -1.58 -3.78
N VAL A 30 -5.60 -2.20 -3.29
CA VAL A 30 -5.26 -3.59 -3.65
C VAL A 30 -6.34 -4.56 -3.16
N ASN A 31 -6.79 -4.41 -1.90
CA ASN A 31 -7.85 -5.23 -1.34
C ASN A 31 -9.17 -5.10 -2.12
N LEU A 32 -9.55 -3.86 -2.48
CA LEU A 32 -10.74 -3.64 -3.31
C LEU A 32 -10.62 -4.33 -4.67
N ALA A 33 -9.47 -4.23 -5.32
CA ALA A 33 -9.23 -4.89 -6.60
C ALA A 33 -9.32 -6.42 -6.47
N TYR A 34 -8.81 -6.99 -5.38
CA TYR A 34 -8.93 -8.42 -5.10
C TYR A 34 -10.38 -8.86 -4.85
N ILE A 35 -11.18 -8.06 -4.13
CA ILE A 35 -12.61 -8.34 -3.94
C ILE A 35 -13.35 -8.32 -5.29
N ILE A 36 -13.09 -7.30 -6.12
CA ILE A 36 -13.67 -7.20 -7.47
C ILE A 36 -13.28 -8.43 -8.30
N PHE A 37 -12.02 -8.86 -8.22
CA PHE A 37 -11.54 -10.06 -8.90
C PHE A 37 -12.34 -11.31 -8.49
N ILE A 38 -12.55 -11.54 -7.20
CA ILE A 38 -13.34 -12.68 -6.71
C ILE A 38 -14.78 -12.61 -7.22
N ILE A 39 -15.40 -11.42 -7.17
CA ILE A 39 -16.77 -11.21 -7.61
C ILE A 39 -16.89 -11.51 -9.11
N LEU A 40 -15.99 -10.95 -9.94
CA LEU A 40 -15.97 -11.19 -11.38
C LEU A 40 -15.75 -12.68 -11.69
N LYS A 41 -14.80 -13.33 -11.03
CA LYS A 41 -14.57 -14.77 -11.18
C LYS A 41 -15.83 -15.58 -10.86
N ARG A 42 -16.56 -15.21 -9.80
CA ARG A 42 -17.81 -15.88 -9.42
C ARG A 42 -18.92 -15.68 -10.46
N ILE A 43 -19.02 -14.50 -11.05
CA ILE A 43 -19.99 -14.20 -12.13
C ILE A 43 -19.65 -14.97 -13.40
N ILE A 44 -18.38 -14.93 -13.84
CA ILE A 44 -17.88 -15.66 -15.02
C ILE A 44 -18.17 -17.16 -14.88
N ASN A 45 -17.87 -17.74 -13.71
CA ASN A 45 -18.15 -19.14 -13.43
C ASN A 45 -19.65 -19.48 -13.49
N ARG A 46 -20.53 -18.58 -13.05
CA ARG A 46 -21.98 -18.78 -13.13
C ARG A 46 -22.52 -18.66 -14.55
N LEU A 47 -21.86 -17.87 -15.39
CA LEU A 47 -22.23 -17.66 -16.78
C LEU A 47 -21.56 -18.65 -17.75
N ASN A 48 -20.76 -19.60 -17.24
CA ASN A 48 -19.93 -20.51 -18.04
C ASN A 48 -19.05 -19.80 -19.10
N LEU A 49 -18.62 -18.58 -18.80
CA LEU A 49 -17.76 -17.80 -19.69
C LEU A 49 -16.29 -18.19 -19.51
N LEU A 50 -15.49 -17.98 -20.57
CA LEU A 50 -14.05 -18.18 -20.54
C LEU A 50 -13.40 -17.32 -19.44
N THR A 51 -12.38 -17.88 -18.78
CA THR A 51 -11.69 -17.23 -17.67
C THR A 51 -10.95 -15.98 -18.15
N ILE A 52 -11.34 -14.82 -17.64
CA ILE A 52 -10.70 -13.53 -17.95
C ILE A 52 -9.57 -13.30 -16.95
N LEU A 53 -8.36 -13.05 -17.46
CA LEU A 53 -7.21 -12.64 -16.66
C LEU A 53 -7.38 -11.16 -16.25
N ILE A 54 -7.47 -10.89 -14.95
CA ILE A 54 -7.53 -9.53 -14.42
C ILE A 54 -6.16 -9.21 -13.82
N ILE A 55 -5.45 -8.26 -14.43
CA ILE A 55 -4.14 -7.79 -13.97
C ILE A 55 -4.35 -6.48 -13.20
N VAL A 56 -4.01 -6.47 -11.92
CA VAL A 56 -4.08 -5.27 -11.06
C VAL A 56 -2.72 -4.59 -11.04
N TYR A 57 -2.60 -3.45 -11.72
CA TYR A 57 -1.39 -2.64 -11.68
C TYR A 57 -1.39 -1.70 -10.47
N THR A 58 -0.36 -1.82 -9.64
CA THR A 58 -0.13 -0.87 -8.54
C THR A 58 1.25 -0.24 -8.67
N ASN A 59 1.34 1.05 -8.35
CA ASN A 59 2.62 1.76 -8.39
C ASN A 59 3.45 1.40 -7.14
N SER A 60 4.17 0.28 -7.23
CA SER A 60 5.04 -0.25 -6.18
C SER A 60 6.15 0.73 -5.78
N TYR A 61 6.61 1.58 -6.70
CA TYR A 61 7.60 2.62 -6.41
C TYR A 61 7.11 3.65 -5.39
N LEU A 62 5.85 4.08 -5.50
CA LEU A 62 5.25 4.99 -4.50
C LEU A 62 5.12 4.32 -3.13
N LEU A 63 4.71 3.05 -3.09
CA LEU A 63 4.64 2.28 -1.84
C LEU A 63 6.02 2.20 -1.17
N TYR A 64 7.05 1.81 -1.93
CA TYR A 64 8.44 1.78 -1.47
C TYR A 64 8.88 3.13 -0.89
N LYS A 65 8.67 4.22 -1.65
CA LYS A 65 9.03 5.58 -1.23
C LYS A 65 8.41 5.97 0.11
N TYR A 66 7.14 5.60 0.36
CA TYR A 66 6.48 5.90 1.64
C TYR A 66 6.98 5.02 2.78
N LEU A 67 7.27 3.73 2.52
CA LEU A 67 7.77 2.81 3.54
C LEU A 67 9.20 3.16 3.98
N VAL A 68 10.06 3.56 3.04
CA VAL A 68 11.40 4.09 3.35
C VAL A 68 11.30 5.36 4.18
N LYS A 69 10.42 6.30 3.79
CA LYS A 69 10.23 7.56 4.51
C LYS A 69 9.63 7.37 5.91
N LEU A 70 8.93 6.26 6.15
CA LEU A 70 8.45 5.85 7.46
C LEU A 70 9.52 5.18 8.32
N SER A 71 10.70 4.88 7.79
CA SER A 71 11.79 4.17 8.48
C SER A 71 11.35 2.81 9.05
N ILE A 72 10.28 2.22 8.51
CA ILE A 72 9.74 0.94 8.97
C ILE A 72 10.70 -0.21 8.66
N THR A 73 11.59 -0.06 7.66
CA THR A 73 12.70 -0.98 7.45
C THR A 73 13.92 -0.28 6.84
N LYS A 74 15.09 -0.93 6.86
CA LYS A 74 16.25 -0.55 6.04
C LYS A 74 15.92 -0.84 4.56
N GLU A 75 16.13 0.13 3.67
CA GLU A 75 15.80 0.07 2.22
C GLU A 75 16.01 -1.30 1.58
N LYS A 76 17.17 -1.94 1.86
CA LYS A 76 17.54 -3.25 1.33
C LYS A 76 16.61 -4.40 1.76
N ARG A 77 16.13 -4.41 3.02
CA ARG A 77 15.23 -5.47 3.52
C ARG A 77 13.82 -5.36 2.94
N LEU A 78 13.34 -4.14 2.68
CA LEU A 78 12.02 -3.93 2.06
C LEU A 78 11.98 -4.42 0.62
N ILE A 79 13.02 -4.15 -0.17
CA ILE A 79 13.13 -4.61 -1.55
C ILE A 79 13.08 -6.15 -1.59
N ILE A 80 13.84 -6.81 -0.71
CA ILE A 80 13.85 -8.29 -0.61
C ILE A 80 12.45 -8.82 -0.24
N ASN A 81 11.78 -8.23 0.77
CA ASN A 81 10.45 -8.68 1.17
C ASN A 81 9.38 -8.46 0.09
N ILE A 82 9.48 -7.39 -0.70
CA ILE A 82 8.56 -7.11 -1.82
C ILE A 82 8.82 -8.07 -2.99
N ILE A 83 10.09 -8.34 -3.33
CA ILE A 83 10.45 -9.32 -4.38
C ILE A 83 10.05 -10.74 -3.97
N ALA A 84 10.11 -11.05 -2.67
CA ALA A 84 9.75 -12.35 -2.12
C ALA A 84 8.23 -12.60 -2.06
N LEU A 85 7.37 -11.57 -2.18
CA LEU A 85 5.90 -11.69 -2.23
C LEU A 85 5.38 -12.23 -3.59
N LYS A 86 6.07 -13.24 -4.12
CA LYS A 86 5.80 -13.84 -5.43
C LYS A 86 4.48 -14.60 -5.47
#